data_AF-A0AA42UID2-F1
#
_entry.id   AF-A0AA42UID2-F1
#
_cell.length_a   1.000
_cell.length_b   1.000
_cell.length_c   1.000
_cell.angle_alpha   90.00
_cell.angle_beta   90.00
_cell.angle_gamma   90.00
#
_symmetry.space_group_name_H-M   'P 1'
#
loop_
_entity.id
_entity.type
_entity.pdbx_description
1 polymer ?
#
loop_
_entity_poly.entity_id
_entity_poly.type
_entity_poly.pdbx_seq_one_letter_code
_entity_poly.pdbx_strand_id
1 'polypeptide(L)' 'MKYSAKEPCYLEAFYNVLEIKDADTLVVKHAFSKEEKEIRLYGIDAPEIRKNRKLKIDEEKTHLPASLLIELG' A
#
# COMPACT_ATOMS: atom_id res chain seq x y z
N MET A 1 -8.63 18.31 -34.06
CA MET A 1 -7.85 18.29 -32.80
C MET A 1 -8.56 17.36 -31.83
N LYS A 2 -7.96 16.21 -31.50
CA LYS A 2 -8.50 15.31 -30.46
C LYS A 2 -8.12 15.91 -29.11
N TYR A 3 -9.09 16.42 -28.35
CA TYR A 3 -8.86 16.77 -26.95
C TYR A 3 -8.60 15.45 -26.20
N SER A 4 -7.34 15.18 -25.87
CA SER A 4 -7.01 14.14 -24.90
C SER A 4 -7.49 14.65 -23.55
N ALA A 5 -8.62 14.13 -23.08
CA ALA A 5 -9.08 14.39 -21.73
C ALA A 5 -8.00 13.86 -20.78
N LYS A 6 -7.33 14.76 -20.05
CA LYS A 6 -6.43 14.34 -18.96
C LYS A 6 -7.29 13.57 -17.96
N GLU A 7 -6.85 12.37 -17.60
CA GLU A 7 -7.53 11.56 -16.59
C GLU A 7 -7.76 12.40 -15.33
N PRO A 8 -8.91 12.24 -14.64
CA PRO A 8 -9.21 13.02 -13.44
C PRO A 8 -8.12 12.79 -12.39
N CYS A 9 -7.43 13.88 -12.02
CA CYS A 9 -6.41 13.89 -10.99
C CYS A 9 -7.05 14.30 -9.66
N TYR A 10 -7.02 13.40 -8.67
CA TYR A 10 -7.44 13.69 -7.31
C TYR A 10 -6.21 14.11 -6.51
N LEU A 11 -6.20 15.35 -6.02
CA LEU A 11 -5.12 15.89 -5.19
C LEU A 11 -5.63 16.06 -3.76
N GLU A 12 -5.02 15.33 -2.84
CA GLU A 12 -5.18 15.50 -1.40
C GLU A 12 -3.81 15.85 -0.80
N ALA A 13 -3.74 16.93 -0.01
CA ALA A 13 -2.48 17.50 0.47
C ALA A 13 -2.51 17.74 1.99
N PHE A 14 -1.37 18.14 2.55
CA PHE A 14 -1.21 18.49 3.97
C PHE A 14 -1.37 17.31 4.93
N TYR A 15 -0.76 16.18 4.59
CA TYR A 15 -0.71 14.99 5.44
C TYR A 15 0.69 14.82 6.04
N ASN A 16 0.73 14.49 7.33
CA ASN A 16 1.94 14.04 8.01
C ASN A 16 1.90 12.53 8.15
N VAL A 17 3.02 11.85 7.85
CA VAL A 17 3.14 10.41 8.07
C VAL A 17 3.24 10.14 9.57
N LEU A 18 2.37 9.28 10.08
CA LEU A 18 2.40 8.82 11.47
C LEU A 18 3.16 7.51 11.63
N GLU A 19 2.88 6.54 10.76
CA GLU A 19 3.42 5.19 10.84
C GLU A 19 3.57 4.62 9.43
N ILE A 20 4.65 3.87 9.20
CA ILE A 20 4.83 3.04 8.01
C ILE A 20 4.46 1.62 8.43
N LYS A 21 3.36 1.08 7.88
CA LYS A 21 2.87 -0.26 8.24
C LYS A 21 3.61 -1.34 7.46
N ASP A 22 3.67 -1.16 6.14
CA ASP A 22 4.30 -2.07 5.18
C ASP A 22 4.92 -1.24 4.05
N ALA A 23 5.60 -1.89 3.10
CA ALA A 23 6.27 -1.19 2.00
C ALA A 23 5.31 -0.47 1.02
N ASP A 24 4.02 -0.84 0.99
CA ASP A 24 2.97 -0.17 0.21
C ASP A 24 1.95 0.58 1.06
N THR A 25 2.03 0.54 2.39
CA THR A 25 0.95 1.01 3.27
C THR A 25 1.48 1.91 4.38
N LEU A 26 0.88 3.11 4.51
CA LEU A 26 1.22 4.09 5.54
C LEU A 26 -0.01 4.71 6.19
N VAL A 27 0.12 5.09 7.46
CA VAL A 27 -0.89 5.85 8.18
C VAL A 27 -0.51 7.32 8.15
N VAL A 28 -1.45 8.16 7.76
CA VAL A 28 -1.26 9.61 7.73
C VAL A 28 -2.28 10.33 8.58
N LYS A 29 -1.89 11.51 9.07
CA LYS A 29 -2.75 12.44 9.77
C LYS A 29 -2.85 13.74 9.01
N HIS A 30 -4.08 14.20 8.76
CA HIS A 30 -4.29 15.50 8.15
C HIS A 30 -3.84 16.60 9.12
N ALA A 31 -3.05 17.56 8.63
CA ALA A 31 -2.39 18.56 9.48
C ALA A 31 -3.39 19.43 10.27
N PHE A 32 -4.55 19.69 9.68
CA PHE A 32 -5.57 20.61 10.21
C PHE A 32 -6.72 19.88 10.92
N SER A 33 -7.40 18.94 10.23
CA SER A 33 -8.56 18.23 10.80
C SER A 33 -8.17 17.21 11.86
N LYS A 34 -6.88 16.83 11.93
CA LYS A 34 -6.36 15.75 12.79
C LYS A 34 -6.98 14.38 12.52
N GLU A 35 -7.71 14.24 11.42
CA GLU A 35 -8.23 12.94 10.97
C GLU A 35 -7.09 12.05 10.52
N GLU A 36 -7.21 10.77 10.83
CA GLU A 36 -6.26 9.74 10.49
C GLU A 36 -6.84 8.83 9.41
N LYS A 37 -6.01 8.48 8.43
CA LYS A 37 -6.38 7.54 7.39
C LYS A 37 -5.19 6.68 7.00
N GLU A 38 -5.50 5.48 6.54
CA GLU A 38 -4.55 4.58 5.93
C GLU A 38 -4.49 4.83 4.42
N ILE A 39 -3.30 4.97 3.87
CA ILE A 39 -3.05 5.09 2.43
C ILE A 39 -2.31 3.83 1.98
N ARG A 40 -2.84 3.19 0.95
CA ARG A 40 -2.20 2.09 0.23
C ARG A 40 -1.78 2.52 -1.16
N LEU A 41 -0.53 2.24 -1.52
CA LEU A 41 0.09 2.55 -2.80
C LEU A 41 -0.25 1.46 -3.81
N TYR A 42 -1.46 1.55 -4.39
CA TYR A 42 -1.89 0.66 -5.45
C TYR A 42 -0.90 0.69 -6.63
N GLY A 43 -0.52 -0.49 -7.13
CA GLY A 43 0.48 -0.65 -8.19
C GLY A 43 1.88 -1.01 -7.67
N ILE A 44 2.13 -0.89 -6.36
CA ILE A 44 3.28 -1.50 -5.71
C ILE A 44 2.81 -2.84 -5.14
N ASP A 45 3.37 -3.94 -5.66
CA ASP A 45 3.17 -5.26 -5.06
C ASP A 45 4.27 -5.48 -4.02
N ALA A 46 4.04 -4.92 -2.83
CA ALA A 46 4.95 -5.09 -1.72
C ALA A 46 4.89 -6.53 -1.19
N PRO A 47 6.05 -7.09 -0.81
CA PRO A 47 6.11 -8.35 -0.11
C PRO A 47 5.49 -8.26 1.27
N GLU A 48 4.92 -9.37 1.71
CA GLU A 48 4.21 -9.44 2.98
C GLU A 48 5.13 -9.92 4.09
N ILE A 49 5.48 -9.01 5.01
CA ILE A 49 6.36 -9.29 6.15
C ILE A 49 5.61 -9.92 7.34
N ARG A 50 4.28 -10.04 7.26
CA ARG A 50 3.42 -10.60 8.31
C ARG A 50 2.46 -11.62 7.71
N LYS A 51 2.04 -12.60 8.52
CA LYS A 51 1.01 -13.55 8.12
C LYS A 51 -0.33 -12.84 7.94
N ASN A 52 -0.76 -12.70 6.69
CA ASN A 52 -2.06 -12.17 6.34
C ASN A 52 -2.68 -12.99 5.18
N ARG A 53 -3.86 -12.56 4.72
CA ARG A 53 -4.57 -13.23 3.62
C ARG A 53 -3.79 -13.19 2.30
N LYS A 54 -2.99 -12.15 2.06
CA LYS A 54 -2.24 -11.95 0.81
C LYS A 54 -1.04 -12.91 0.75
N LEU A 55 -0.28 -13.02 1.84
CA LEU A 55 0.80 -14.00 1.97
C LEU A 55 0.32 -15.44 1.76
N LYS A 56 -0.89 -15.78 2.23
CA LYS A 56 -1.48 -17.10 1.98
C LYS A 56 -1.76 -17.34 0.50
N ILE A 57 -2.26 -16.33 -0.21
CA ILE A 57 -2.47 -16.40 -1.66
C ILE A 57 -1.12 -16.55 -2.38
N ASP A 58 -0.07 -15.89 -1.90
CA ASP A 58 1.26 -15.95 -2.49
C ASP A 58 1.92 -17.32 -2.24
N GLU A 59 1.75 -17.91 -1.06
CA GLU A 59 2.14 -19.29 -0.75
C GLU A 59 1.42 -20.30 -1.68
N GLU A 60 0.11 -20.12 -1.90
CA GLU A 60 -0.66 -20.96 -2.82
C GLU A 60 -0.20 -20.84 -4.29
N LYS A 61 0.17 -19.62 -4.74
CA LYS A 61 0.64 -19.37 -6.12
C LYS A 61 2.08 -19.81 -6.36
N THR A 62 2.96 -19.60 -5.40
CA THR A 62 4.40 -19.85 -5.53
C THR A 62 4.79 -21.27 -5.11
N HIS A 63 3.91 -21.96 -4.37
CA HIS A 63 4.21 -23.23 -3.71
C HIS A 63 5.42 -23.16 -2.76
N LEU A 64 5.79 -21.97 -2.32
CA LEU A 64 6.84 -21.73 -1.33
C LEU A 64 6.22 -21.51 0.05
N PRO A 65 6.83 -22.03 1.13
CA PRO A 65 6.31 -21.82 2.47
C PRO A 65 6.31 -20.34 2.83
N ALA A 66 5.25 -19.87 3.49
CA ALA A 66 5.06 -18.49 3.91
C ALA A 66 6.24 -17.93 4.73
N SER A 67 6.91 -18.77 5.51
CA SER A 67 8.12 -18.37 6.25
C SER A 67 9.28 -17.98 5.33
N LEU A 68 9.47 -18.71 4.23
CA LEU A 68 10.51 -18.40 3.25
C LEU A 68 10.15 -17.14 2.46
N LEU A 69 8.86 -16.98 2.10
CA LEU A 69 8.40 -15.75 1.45
C LEU A 69 8.65 -14.51 2.32
N ILE A 70 8.40 -14.59 3.63
CA ILE A 70 8.72 -13.50 4.56
C ILE A 70 10.23 -13.20 4.61
N GLU A 71 11.08 -14.23 4.57
CA GLU A 71 12.54 -14.06 4.59
C GLU A 71 13.08 -13.41 3.31
N LEU A 72 12.47 -13.71 2.17
CA LEU A 72 12.87 -13.15 0.88
C LEU A 72 12.51 -11.67 0.73
N GLY A 73 11.54 -11.19 1.52
CA GLY A 73 10.88 -9.92 1.27
C GLY A 73 10.22 -9.99 -0.09
#